data_AF-A0A969UX42-F1
#
_entry.id   AF-A0A969UX42-F1
#
_cell.length_a   1.000
_cell.length_b   1.000
_cell.length_c   1.000
_cell.angle_alpha   90.00
_cell.angle_beta   90.00
_cell.angle_gamma   90.00
#
_symmetry.space_group_name_H-M   'P 1'
#
loop_
_entity.id
_entity.type
_entity.pdbx_description
1 polymer ?
#
loop_
_entity_poly.entity_id
_entity_poly.type
_entity_poly.pdbx_seq_one_letter_code
_entity_poly.pdbx_strand_id
1 'polypeptide(L)'
;PSPHPLPTEAIHSALAQLHQGTRLLNQGNVEQAIAHYRRAIALNPNAVEAYQYLAEALTQQGALAEAAECYRRAIELTESASSSAAADQTEISMETMVFHRSHPTR
;
A
#
# COMPACT_ATOMS: atom_id res chain seq x y z
N PRO A 1 -3.36 31.43 12.01
CA PRO A 1 -3.43 29.99 12.35
C PRO A 1 -4.19 29.23 11.28
N SER A 2 -3.47 28.66 10.31
CA SER A 2 -4.05 27.77 9.30
C SER A 2 -4.68 26.59 10.01
N PRO A 3 -5.93 26.21 9.69
CA PRO A 3 -6.52 25.01 10.27
C PRO A 3 -5.65 23.84 9.84
N HIS A 4 -4.97 23.19 10.79
CA HIS A 4 -4.44 21.86 10.56
C HIS A 4 -5.67 20.96 10.40
N PRO A 5 -5.99 20.48 9.18
CA PRO A 5 -7.15 19.63 8.99
C PRO A 5 -6.97 18.39 9.87
N LEU A 6 -8.02 18.04 10.60
CA LEU A 6 -8.00 16.86 11.45
C LEU A 6 -7.73 15.63 10.57
N PRO A 7 -7.05 14.59 11.07
CA PRO A 7 -6.68 13.42 10.27
C PRO A 7 -7.88 12.77 9.56
N THR A 8 -9.09 12.88 10.13
CA THR A 8 -10.35 12.43 9.52
C THR A 8 -10.79 13.27 8.32
N GLU A 9 -10.58 14.58 8.33
CA GLU A 9 -10.88 15.45 7.17
C GLU A 9 -9.91 15.18 6.02
N ALA A 10 -8.64 14.93 6.34
CA ALA A 10 -7.65 14.55 5.35
C ALA A 10 -8.00 13.21 4.66
N ILE A 11 -8.49 12.23 5.42
CA ILE A 11 -8.93 10.94 4.88
C ILE A 11 -10.16 11.10 3.96
N HIS A 12 -11.19 11.85 4.37
CA HIS A 12 -12.36 12.10 3.52
C HIS A 12 -11.98 12.87 2.24
N SER A 13 -11.05 13.82 2.36
CA SER A 13 -10.52 14.56 1.21
C SER A 13 -9.72 13.64 0.28
N ALA A 14 -8.93 12.71 0.81
CA ALA A 14 -8.17 11.73 0.01
C ALA A 14 -9.11 10.84 -0.82
N LEU A 15 -10.19 10.32 -0.22
CA LEU A 15 -11.20 9.52 -0.92
C LEU A 15 -11.91 10.32 -2.02
N ALA A 16 -12.23 11.59 -1.75
CA ALA A 16 -12.81 12.47 -2.75
C ALA A 16 -11.86 12.68 -3.95
N GLN A 17 -10.57 12.87 -3.70
CA GLN A 17 -9.55 12.95 -4.75
C GLN A 17 -9.46 11.64 -5.57
N LEU A 18 -9.55 10.48 -4.92
CA LEU A 18 -9.57 9.17 -5.61
C LEU A 18 -10.74 9.06 -6.58
N HIS A 19 -11.96 9.29 -6.12
CA HIS A 19 -13.15 9.22 -6.96
C HIS A 19 -13.08 10.20 -8.13
N GLN A 20 -12.54 11.40 -7.91
CA GLN A 20 -12.34 12.38 -8.97
C GLN A 20 -11.30 11.92 -10.00
N GLY A 21 -10.18 11.35 -9.54
CA GLY A 21 -9.16 10.76 -10.40
C GLY A 21 -9.74 9.64 -11.28
N THR A 22 -10.53 8.73 -10.70
CA THR A 22 -11.13 7.61 -11.43
C THR A 22 -12.11 8.07 -12.50
N ARG A 23 -12.92 9.08 -12.19
CA ARG A 23 -13.78 9.71 -13.20
C ARG A 23 -12.98 10.31 -14.36
N LEU A 24 -11.86 10.97 -14.07
CA LEU A 24 -11.00 11.56 -15.11
C LEU A 24 -10.31 10.48 -15.94
N LEU A 25 -9.85 9.39 -15.31
CA LEU A 25 -9.26 8.25 -16.00
C LEU A 25 -10.26 7.63 -16.99
N ASN A 26 -11.51 7.44 -16.56
CA ASN A 26 -12.60 6.95 -17.42
C ASN A 26 -12.94 7.90 -18.58
N GLN A 27 -12.63 9.19 -18.44
CA GLN A 27 -12.80 10.18 -19.50
C GLN A 27 -11.59 10.24 -20.45
N GLY A 28 -10.54 9.44 -20.22
CA GLY A 28 -9.29 9.48 -20.96
C GLY A 28 -8.33 10.59 -20.50
N ASN A 29 -8.68 11.35 -19.45
CA ASN A 29 -7.85 12.42 -18.90
C ASN A 29 -6.81 11.86 -17.91
N VAL A 30 -5.92 11.00 -18.41
CA VAL A 30 -4.94 10.24 -17.61
C VAL A 30 -4.03 11.17 -16.79
N GLU A 31 -3.50 12.25 -17.38
CA GLU A 31 -2.61 13.19 -16.69
C GLU A 31 -3.28 13.88 -15.48
N GLN A 32 -4.54 14.27 -15.63
CA GLN A 32 -5.29 14.89 -14.54
C GLN A 32 -5.62 13.86 -13.46
N ALA A 33 -5.94 12.62 -13.85
CA ALA A 33 -6.18 11.53 -12.91
C ALA A 33 -4.95 11.30 -12.02
N ILE A 34 -3.75 11.24 -12.61
CA ILE A 34 -2.47 11.12 -11.89
C ILE A 34 -2.30 12.22 -10.84
N ALA A 35 -2.58 13.48 -11.19
CA ALA A 35 -2.47 14.60 -10.26
C ALA A 35 -3.42 14.45 -9.07
N HIS A 36 -4.64 13.96 -9.29
CA HIS A 36 -5.61 13.69 -8.24
C HIS A 36 -5.18 12.51 -7.34
N TYR A 37 -4.67 11.43 -7.92
CA TYR A 37 -4.16 10.29 -7.14
C TYR A 37 -2.94 10.68 -6.29
N ARG A 38 -2.01 11.49 -6.81
CA ARG A 38 -0.89 12.01 -6.00
C ARG A 38 -1.35 12.89 -4.83
N ARG A 39 -2.42 13.69 -5.02
CA ARG A 39 -3.04 14.43 -3.90
C ARG A 39 -3.67 13.50 -2.88
N ALA A 40 -4.34 12.43 -3.31
CA ALA A 40 -4.88 11.44 -2.40
C ALA A 40 -3.78 10.78 -1.55
N ILE A 41 -2.63 10.44 -2.15
CA ILE A 41 -1.47 9.90 -1.44
C ILE A 41 -0.87 10.92 -0.47
N ALA A 42 -0.76 12.19 -0.87
CA ALA A 42 -0.24 13.24 0.00
C ALA A 42 -1.13 13.48 1.24
N LEU A 43 -2.44 13.28 1.09
CA LEU A 43 -3.42 13.39 2.18
C LEU A 43 -3.46 12.11 3.04
N ASN A 44 -3.36 10.94 2.42
CA ASN A 44 -3.32 9.65 3.09
C ASN A 44 -2.24 8.75 2.46
N PRO A 45 -1.02 8.74 3.02
CA PRO A 45 0.09 7.96 2.47
C PRO A 45 -0.07 6.45 2.66
N ASN A 46 -1.05 6.02 3.46
CA ASN A 46 -1.37 4.61 3.71
C ASN A 46 -2.55 4.13 2.84
N ALA A 47 -3.04 4.95 1.91
CA ALA A 47 -4.13 4.58 1.01
C ALA A 47 -3.62 3.65 -0.10
N VAL A 48 -3.73 2.34 0.11
CA VAL A 48 -3.36 1.30 -0.88
C VAL A 48 -4.05 1.54 -2.23
N GLU A 49 -5.35 1.84 -2.20
CA GLU A 49 -6.15 2.14 -3.39
C GLU A 49 -5.56 3.30 -4.22
N ALA A 50 -5.01 4.33 -3.56
CA ALA A 50 -4.42 5.47 -4.26
C ALA A 50 -3.15 5.11 -5.03
N TYR A 51 -2.32 4.22 -4.49
CA TYR A 51 -1.16 3.70 -5.24
C TYR A 51 -1.57 2.79 -6.38
N GLN A 52 -2.61 1.97 -6.21
CA GLN A 52 -3.11 1.09 -7.27
C GLN A 52 -3.67 1.89 -8.45
N TYR A 53 -4.52 2.89 -8.18
CA TYR A 53 -5.08 3.72 -9.25
C TYR A 53 -4.05 4.64 -9.91
N LEU A 54 -3.06 5.13 -9.14
CA LEU A 54 -1.93 5.85 -9.72
C LEU A 54 -1.11 4.96 -10.66
N ALA A 55 -0.84 3.73 -10.25
CA ALA A 55 -0.09 2.78 -11.07
C ALA A 55 -0.85 2.44 -12.36
N GLU A 56 -2.16 2.23 -12.28
CA GLU A 56 -3.02 1.99 -13.44
C GLU A 56 -2.98 3.17 -14.43
N ALA A 57 -3.10 4.40 -13.92
CA ALA A 57 -3.01 5.59 -14.75
C ALA A 57 -1.63 5.75 -15.41
N LEU A 58 -0.55 5.47 -14.66
CA LEU A 58 0.81 5.50 -15.20
C LEU A 58 1.05 4.41 -16.25
N THR A 59 0.47 3.21 -16.09
CA THR A 59 0.51 2.18 -17.15
C THR A 59 -0.18 2.63 -18.42
N GLN A 60 -1.34 3.31 -18.33
CA GLN A 60 -2.02 3.86 -19.51
C GLN A 60 -1.21 4.97 -20.18
N GLN A 61 -0.41 5.73 -19.42
CA GLN A 61 0.51 6.73 -19.95
C GLN A 61 1.80 6.13 -20.55
N GLY A 62 2.05 4.83 -20.33
CA GLY A 62 3.29 4.15 -20.73
C GLY A 62 4.46 4.33 -19.74
N ALA A 63 4.23 4.96 -18.59
CA ALA A 63 5.22 5.15 -17.52
C ALA A 63 5.35 3.89 -16.63
N LEU A 64 5.76 2.78 -17.25
CA LEU A 64 5.78 1.45 -16.60
C LEU A 64 6.71 1.39 -15.38
N ALA A 65 7.84 2.12 -15.40
CA ALA A 65 8.79 2.15 -14.29
C ALA A 65 8.17 2.77 -13.04
N GLU A 66 7.53 3.95 -13.16
CA GLU A 66 6.85 4.61 -12.04
C GLU A 66 5.64 3.79 -11.57
N ALA A 67 4.91 3.15 -12.49
CA ALA A 67 3.80 2.27 -12.13
C ALA A 67 4.26 1.08 -11.28
N ALA A 68 5.38 0.45 -11.63
CA ALA A 68 5.95 -0.66 -10.87
C ALA A 68 6.35 -0.23 -9.45
N GLU A 69 6.92 0.96 -9.29
CA GLU A 69 7.22 1.50 -7.97
C GLU A 69 5.94 1.73 -7.14
N CYS A 70 4.88 2.25 -7.76
CA CYS A 70 3.59 2.45 -7.09
C CYS A 70 2.97 1.12 -6.65
N TYR A 71 2.98 0.08 -7.51
CA TYR A 71 2.50 -1.24 -7.13
C TYR A 71 3.33 -1.86 -5.99
N ARG A 72 4.66 -1.69 -6.01
CA ARG A 72 5.51 -2.16 -4.91
C ARG A 72 5.13 -1.49 -3.59
N ARG A 73 4.90 -0.17 -3.58
CA ARG A 73 4.43 0.54 -2.38
C ARG A 73 3.07 0.06 -1.90
N ALA A 74 2.14 -0.20 -2.81
CA ALA A 74 0.84 -0.78 -2.45
C ALA A 74 1.00 -2.13 -1.74
N ILE A 75 1.87 -3.00 -2.27
CA ILE A 75 2.17 -4.32 -1.67
C ILE A 75 2.81 -4.14 -0.29
N GLU A 76 3.84 -3.30 -0.16
CA GLU A 76 4.50 -3.01 1.12
C GLU A 76 3.51 -2.54 2.20
N LEU A 77 2.52 -1.72 1.83
CA LEU A 77 1.47 -1.26 2.75
C LEU A 77 0.50 -2.38 3.15
N THR A 78 0.06 -3.21 2.19
CA THR A 78 -0.81 -4.36 2.49
C THR A 78 -0.10 -5.43 3.31
N GLU A 79 1.18 -5.65 3.04
CA GLU A 79 2.02 -6.60 3.74
C GLU A 79 2.38 -6.06 5.11
N SER A 80 2.67 -4.76 5.29
CA SER A 80 2.85 -4.18 6.62
C SER A 80 1.58 -4.30 7.47
N ALA A 81 0.40 -4.18 6.88
CA ALA A 81 -0.88 -4.40 7.57
C ALA A 81 -1.14 -5.88 7.90
N SER A 82 -0.61 -6.81 7.10
CA SER A 82 -0.80 -8.26 7.26
C SER A 82 0.30 -8.91 8.11
N SER A 83 1.52 -8.38 8.06
CA SER A 83 2.72 -8.85 8.77
C SER A 83 2.62 -8.55 10.27
N SER A 84 1.93 -7.46 10.66
CA SER A 84 1.56 -7.26 12.06
C SER A 84 0.60 -8.32 12.62
N ALA A 85 -0.03 -9.14 11.76
CA ALA A 85 -0.84 -10.29 12.17
C ALA A 85 -0.12 -11.65 12.04
N ALA A 86 0.99 -11.72 11.29
CA ALA A 86 1.72 -12.96 11.01
C ALA A 86 3.04 -13.11 11.79
N ALA A 87 3.59 -12.02 12.35
CA ALA A 87 4.86 -12.04 13.08
C ALA A 87 4.82 -12.80 14.42
N ASP A 88 3.65 -13.21 14.92
CA ASP A 88 3.53 -14.00 16.16
C ASP A 88 3.66 -15.52 15.94
N GLN A 89 3.63 -16.01 14.68
CA GLN A 89 3.52 -17.46 14.41
C GLN A 89 4.80 -18.14 13.89
N THR A 90 5.91 -17.43 13.67
CA THR A 90 7.15 -18.05 13.13
C THR A 90 8.26 -18.30 14.15
N GLU A 91 7.99 -18.16 15.46
CA GLU A 91 8.94 -18.49 16.53
C GLU A 91 8.64 -19.85 17.23
N ILE A 92 7.98 -20.79 16.54
CA ILE A 92 7.81 -22.17 17.06
C ILE A 92 8.09 -23.20 15.97
N SER A 93 9.32 -23.25 15.44
CA SER A 93 9.73 -24.40 14.60
C SER A 93 11.21 -24.75 14.53
N MET A 94 12.11 -24.04 15.21
CA MET A 94 13.54 -24.39 15.17
C MET A 94 14.10 -25.01 16.46
N GLU A 95 13.34 -25.07 17.56
CA GLU A 95 13.87 -25.61 18.84
C GLU A 95 13.60 -27.11 19.06
N THR A 96 12.71 -27.75 18.29
CA THR A 96 12.35 -29.17 18.51
C THR A 96 13.18 -30.17 17.70
N MET A 97 14.11 -29.73 16.84
CA MET A 97 14.86 -30.65 15.96
C MET A 97 16.24 -31.09 16.46
N VAL A 98 16.68 -30.66 17.65
CA VAL A 98 18.00 -31.04 18.20
C VAL A 98 17.91 -32.05 19.36
N PHE A 99 16.72 -32.36 19.88
CA PHE A 99 16.59 -33.27 21.04
C PHE A 99 16.34 -34.75 20.69
N HIS A 100 16.59 -35.19 19.46
CA HIS A 100 16.53 -36.62 19.09
C HIS A 100 17.89 -37.27 18.86
N ARG A 101 18.96 -36.72 19.43
CA ARG A 101 20.28 -37.36 19.38
C ARG A 101 21.03 -37.26 20.69
N SER A 102 20.69 -38.15 21.63
CA SER A 102 21.64 -38.76 22.57
C SER A 102 20.95 -39.89 23.34
N HIS A 103 21.09 -41.12 22.85
CA HIS A 103 21.14 -42.27 23.74
C HIS A 103 22.31 -42.05 24.72
N PRO A 104 22.21 -42.53 25.97
CA PRO A 104 23.12 -43.62 26.28
C PRO A 104 22.46 -44.75 27.05
N THR A 105 22.93 -45.94 26.69
CA THR A 105 22.90 -47.22 27.38
C THR A 105 23.16 -47.12 28.89
N ARG A 106 22.32 -47.78 29.70
CA ARG A 106 22.73 -48.71 30.76
C ARG A 106 21.58 -49.59 31.20
#